data_AF-T0H5V1-F1
#
_entry.id   AF-T0H5V1-F1
#
_cell.length_a   1.000
_cell.length_b   1.000
_cell.length_c   1.000
_cell.angle_alpha   90.00
_cell.angle_beta   90.00
_cell.angle_gamma   90.00
#
_symmetry.space_group_name_H-M   'P 1'
#
loop_
_entity.id
_entity.type
_entity.pdbx_description
1 polymer ?
#
loop_
_entity_poly.entity_id
_entity_poly.type
_entity_poly.pdbx_seq_one_letter_code
_entity_poly.pdbx_strand_id
1 'polypeptide(L)'
;MRSDSFDINTRYLKEPPPPFIETGYTDFKKFYETFAKKKIQLSLLIDYCKNLKKNKITPECLIIGGSFLRNEDSKDAIIKIIAVFKPKMKVDHKSNSKYFSRNGEAFQKYKGKIEPIGRMTIADPMDVNSLQGSLIDDLHKDHSLDNSFAKVGLVKLSFDEVVPNEE
;
A
#
# COMPACT_ATOMS: atom_id res chain seq x y z
N MET A 1 0.66 12.38 32.98
CA MET A 1 1.55 12.06 31.85
C MET A 1 0.76 11.25 30.85
N ARG A 2 0.87 11.64 29.57
CA ARG A 2 -0.12 11.48 28.51
C ARG A 2 -0.26 10.05 27.97
N SER A 3 -1.50 9.77 27.56
CA SER A 3 -2.03 8.62 26.84
C SER A 3 -1.57 8.57 25.37
N ASP A 4 -0.28 8.67 25.09
CA ASP A 4 0.24 8.75 23.71
C ASP A 4 0.33 7.39 23.01
N SER A 5 0.14 6.27 23.72
CA SER A 5 0.22 4.92 23.15
C SER A 5 -1.08 4.41 22.51
N PHE A 6 -2.23 5.01 22.85
CA PHE A 6 -3.53 4.59 22.32
C PHE A 6 -3.88 5.28 20.98
N ASP A 7 -3.31 6.47 20.74
CA ASP A 7 -3.67 7.33 19.59
C ASP A 7 -2.93 6.94 18.29
N ILE A 8 -1.70 6.42 18.36
CA ILE A 8 -0.93 6.02 17.17
C ILE A 8 -1.56 4.78 16.51
N ASN A 9 -2.01 3.83 17.33
CA ASN A 9 -2.64 2.58 16.88
C ASN A 9 -4.11 2.74 16.50
N THR A 10 -4.68 3.95 16.47
CA THR A 10 -6.10 4.17 16.14
C THR A 10 -6.31 5.32 15.16
N ARG A 11 -5.25 5.88 14.55
CA ARG A 11 -5.37 6.94 13.52
C ARG A 11 -6.28 6.56 12.34
N TYR A 12 -6.37 5.27 12.03
CA TYR A 12 -7.30 4.73 11.02
C TYR A 12 -8.78 4.71 11.46
N LEU A 13 -9.06 4.92 12.75
CA LEU A 13 -10.41 5.01 13.33
C LEU A 13 -10.88 6.47 13.55
N LYS A 14 -10.09 7.48 13.15
CA LYS A 14 -10.55 8.87 13.20
C LYS A 14 -11.72 9.05 12.24
N GLU A 15 -12.73 9.85 12.62
CA GLU A 15 -13.86 10.17 11.76
C GLU A 15 -13.82 11.65 11.34
N PRO A 16 -13.68 11.95 10.03
CA PRO A 16 -13.31 11.04 8.95
C PRO A 16 -11.82 10.63 9.05
N PRO A 17 -11.44 9.43 8.56
CA PRO A 17 -10.04 9.06 8.56
C PRO A 17 -9.28 10.00 7.63
N PRO A 18 -8.02 10.35 7.96
CA PRO A 18 -7.22 11.14 7.04
C PRO A 18 -7.10 10.39 5.70
N PRO A 19 -7.06 11.10 4.56
CA PRO A 19 -7.01 10.46 3.24
C PRO A 19 -5.79 9.54 3.12
N PHE A 20 -4.70 9.87 3.82
CA PHE A 20 -3.53 9.02 3.95
C PHE A 20 -3.16 8.82 5.42
N ILE A 21 -2.68 7.62 5.71
CA ILE A 21 -2.10 7.21 6.98
C ILE A 21 -0.65 6.88 6.71
N GLU A 22 0.23 7.64 7.35
CA GLU A 22 1.65 7.37 7.35
C GLU A 22 1.98 6.50 8.56
N THR A 23 2.57 5.34 8.31
CA THR A 23 2.98 4.39 9.34
C THR A 23 4.21 3.63 8.86
N GLY A 24 5.05 3.18 9.80
CA GLY A 24 6.12 2.26 9.48
C GLY A 24 5.58 0.88 9.11
N TYR A 25 6.35 0.12 8.31
CA TYR A 25 5.93 -1.23 7.91
C TYR A 25 5.77 -2.18 9.10
N THR A 26 6.63 -2.06 10.12
CA THR A 26 6.55 -2.88 11.34
C THR A 26 5.20 -2.75 12.04
N ASP A 27 4.72 -1.51 12.23
CA ASP A 27 3.44 -1.25 12.89
C ASP A 27 2.26 -1.67 12.02
N PHE A 28 2.33 -1.39 10.71
CA PHE A 28 1.36 -1.86 9.72
C PHE A 28 1.21 -3.38 9.77
N LYS A 29 2.33 -4.09 9.68
CA LYS A 29 2.38 -5.56 9.73
C LYS A 29 1.81 -6.07 11.04
N LYS A 30 2.27 -5.54 12.19
CA LYS A 30 1.80 -5.95 13.52
C LYS A 30 0.29 -5.80 13.68
N PHE A 31 -0.29 -4.69 13.19
CA PHE A 31 -1.72 -4.48 13.23
C PHE A 31 -2.47 -5.53 12.39
N TYR A 32 -2.10 -5.67 11.11
CA TYR A 32 -2.84 -6.56 10.20
C TYR A 32 -2.57 -8.06 10.43
N GLU A 33 -1.48 -8.43 11.10
CA GLU A 33 -1.21 -9.81 11.52
C GLU A 33 -2.17 -10.33 12.60
N THR A 34 -2.89 -9.44 13.28
CA THR A 34 -3.96 -9.84 14.21
C THR A 34 -5.15 -10.48 13.48
N PHE A 35 -5.31 -10.22 12.18
CA PHE A 35 -6.33 -10.81 11.32
C PHE A 35 -5.78 -12.08 10.64
N ALA A 36 -6.24 -13.25 11.09
CA ALA A 36 -5.68 -14.54 10.68
C ALA A 36 -5.68 -14.74 9.15
N LYS A 37 -6.74 -14.32 8.45
CA LYS A 37 -6.90 -14.53 7.00
C LYS A 37 -6.15 -13.51 6.14
N LYS A 38 -5.53 -12.48 6.75
CA LYS A 38 -4.74 -11.44 6.07
C LYS A 38 -3.25 -11.71 6.02
N LYS A 39 -2.75 -12.66 6.83
CA LYS A 39 -1.32 -12.98 6.93
C LYS A 39 -0.69 -13.35 5.59
N ILE A 40 -1.44 -14.05 4.73
CA ILE A 40 -0.92 -14.45 3.41
C ILE A 40 -0.67 -13.22 2.52
N GLN A 41 -1.58 -12.24 2.48
CA GLN A 41 -1.39 -11.03 1.69
C GLN A 41 -0.19 -10.20 2.20
N LEU A 42 0.06 -10.16 3.51
CA LEU A 42 1.27 -9.52 4.06
C LEU A 42 2.56 -10.19 3.58
N SER A 43 2.60 -11.54 3.59
CA SER A 43 3.73 -12.28 3.04
C SER A 43 3.93 -12.00 1.55
N LEU A 44 2.83 -11.99 0.78
CA LEU A 44 2.88 -11.73 -0.66
C LEU A 44 3.28 -10.28 -0.98
N LEU A 45 2.97 -9.31 -0.11
CA LEU A 45 3.45 -7.94 -0.22
C LEU A 45 4.97 -7.87 -0.08
N ILE A 46 5.55 -8.58 0.88
CA ILE A 46 7.02 -8.67 1.04
C ILE A 46 7.63 -9.31 -0.21
N ASP A 47 7.10 -10.46 -0.65
CA ASP A 47 7.60 -11.16 -1.83
C ASP A 47 7.53 -10.30 -3.09
N TYR A 48 6.46 -9.53 -3.22
CA TYR A 48 6.30 -8.58 -4.30
C TYR A 48 7.41 -7.52 -4.28
N CYS A 49 7.65 -6.89 -3.12
CA CYS A 49 8.67 -5.86 -3.02
C CYS A 49 10.09 -6.42 -3.19
N LYS A 50 10.36 -7.64 -2.70
CA LYS A 50 11.61 -8.37 -2.96
C LYS A 50 11.83 -8.61 -4.46
N ASN A 51 10.76 -8.97 -5.19
CA ASN A 51 10.82 -9.17 -6.64
C ASN A 51 11.15 -7.86 -7.37
N LEU A 52 10.53 -6.74 -6.99
CA LEU A 52 10.89 -5.43 -7.55
C LEU A 52 12.36 -5.09 -7.31
N LYS A 53 12.85 -5.23 -6.07
CA LYS A 53 14.24 -4.95 -5.69
C LYS A 53 15.22 -5.81 -6.47
N LYS A 54 14.95 -7.11 -6.62
CA LYS A 54 15.75 -8.05 -7.44
C LYS A 54 15.87 -7.61 -8.91
N ASN A 55 14.84 -6.94 -9.43
CA ASN A 55 14.82 -6.41 -10.79
C ASN A 55 15.32 -4.96 -10.89
N LYS A 56 15.98 -4.43 -9.84
CA LYS A 56 16.49 -3.05 -9.76
C LYS A 56 15.39 -1.99 -9.90
N ILE A 57 14.18 -2.31 -9.43
CA ILE A 57 13.05 -1.40 -9.39
C ILE A 57 12.80 -1.04 -7.93
N THR A 58 13.13 0.18 -7.55
CA THR A 58 13.05 0.67 -6.16
C THR A 58 12.19 1.93 -6.11
N PRO A 59 10.86 1.80 -5.93
CA PRO A 59 10.00 2.93 -5.59
C PRO A 59 10.51 3.62 -4.32
N GLU A 60 10.20 4.90 -4.16
CA GLU A 60 10.44 5.62 -2.91
C GLU A 60 9.47 5.14 -1.82
N CYS A 61 8.20 5.04 -2.17
CA CYS A 61 7.15 4.56 -1.28
C CYS A 61 6.06 3.83 -2.06
N LEU A 62 5.22 3.12 -1.32
CA LEU A 62 4.04 2.44 -1.81
C LEU A 62 2.80 3.08 -1.19
N ILE A 63 1.81 3.39 -2.03
CA ILE A 63 0.47 3.70 -1.56
C ILE A 63 -0.35 2.43 -1.63
N ILE A 64 -0.86 2.01 -0.47
CA ILE A 64 -1.64 0.81 -0.29
C ILE A 64 -3.11 1.18 -0.13
N GLY A 65 -3.97 0.44 -0.83
CA GLY A 65 -5.41 0.51 -0.73
C GLY A 65 -6.07 -0.84 -0.93
N GLY A 66 -7.34 -0.83 -1.33
CA GLY A 66 -8.14 -2.03 -1.55
C GLY A 66 -8.81 -2.57 -0.28
N SER A 67 -9.57 -3.65 -0.44
CA SER A 67 -10.36 -4.26 0.64
C SER A 67 -9.51 -4.82 1.79
N PHE A 68 -8.21 -5.04 1.57
CA PHE A 68 -7.28 -5.44 2.62
C PHE A 68 -7.23 -4.50 3.82
N LEU A 69 -7.38 -3.19 3.61
CA LEU A 69 -7.27 -2.25 4.72
C LEU A 69 -8.49 -2.26 5.65
N ARG A 70 -9.64 -2.81 5.21
CA ARG A 70 -10.87 -2.81 6.01
C ARG A 70 -10.67 -3.57 7.31
N ASN A 71 -11.28 -3.14 8.42
CA ASN A 71 -11.16 -3.80 9.73
C ASN A 71 -11.98 -5.11 9.84
N GLU A 72 -11.89 -5.99 8.83
CA GLU A 72 -12.57 -7.27 8.75
C GLU A 72 -11.57 -8.40 8.44
N ASP A 73 -11.78 -9.58 9.03
CA ASP A 73 -10.97 -10.76 8.74
C ASP A 73 -11.53 -11.50 7.51
N SER A 74 -11.06 -11.10 6.33
CA SER A 74 -11.47 -11.68 5.04
C SER A 74 -10.30 -12.34 4.32
N LYS A 75 -10.52 -13.57 3.84
CA LYS A 75 -9.58 -14.28 2.97
C LYS A 75 -9.57 -13.69 1.57
N ASP A 76 -10.62 -13.00 1.15
CA ASP A 76 -10.77 -12.45 -0.19
C ASP A 76 -10.34 -10.97 -0.25
N ALA A 77 -9.67 -10.50 0.81
CA ALA A 77 -9.15 -9.15 0.87
C ALA A 77 -7.97 -8.98 -0.11
N ILE A 78 -7.98 -7.87 -0.85
CA ILE A 78 -7.01 -7.55 -1.89
C ILE A 78 -6.22 -6.31 -1.49
N ILE A 79 -4.90 -6.40 -1.56
CA ILE A 79 -3.98 -5.25 -1.44
C ILE A 79 -3.86 -4.63 -2.83
N LYS A 80 -4.32 -3.40 -3.00
CA LYS A 80 -4.05 -2.60 -4.20
C LYS A 80 -2.84 -1.70 -3.96
N ILE A 81 -1.96 -1.57 -4.95
CA ILE A 81 -0.67 -0.89 -4.79
C ILE A 81 -0.44 0.14 -5.90
N ILE A 82 -0.05 1.36 -5.52
CA ILE A 82 0.61 2.33 -6.41
C ILE A 82 2.06 2.45 -5.98
N ALA A 83 2.98 2.26 -6.91
CA ALA A 83 4.39 2.55 -6.69
C ALA A 83 4.71 4.02 -6.98
N VAL A 84 5.33 4.72 -6.04
CA VAL A 84 5.68 6.14 -6.17
C VAL A 84 7.18 6.29 -6.40
N PHE A 85 7.56 7.07 -7.40
CA PHE A 85 8.95 7.32 -7.78
C PHE A 85 9.30 8.81 -7.73
N LYS A 86 10.57 9.12 -7.47
CA LYS A 86 11.11 10.48 -7.68
C LYS A 86 11.26 10.80 -9.18
N PRO A 87 11.24 12.07 -9.61
CA PRO A 87 11.25 12.46 -11.04
C PRO A 87 12.47 11.98 -11.81
N LYS A 88 13.61 11.80 -11.12
CA LYS A 88 14.86 11.34 -11.72
C LYS A 88 14.88 9.84 -12.01
N MET A 89 13.92 9.07 -11.46
CA MET A 89 13.83 7.63 -11.67
C MET A 89 12.98 7.33 -12.90
N LYS A 90 13.61 6.81 -13.95
CA LYS A 90 12.90 6.35 -15.14
C LYS A 90 12.53 4.88 -14.99
N VAL A 91 11.22 4.61 -14.97
CA VAL A 91 10.68 3.26 -15.17
C VAL A 91 10.35 3.12 -16.64
N ASP A 92 11.04 2.23 -17.34
CA ASP A 92 10.77 2.00 -18.76
C ASP A 92 9.37 1.39 -18.98
N HIS A 93 8.85 1.51 -20.21
CA HIS A 93 7.50 1.06 -20.54
C HIS A 93 7.30 -0.45 -20.32
N LYS A 94 8.33 -1.28 -20.58
CA LYS A 94 8.27 -2.74 -20.40
C LYS A 94 8.19 -3.09 -18.91
N SER A 95 8.95 -2.41 -18.07
CA SER A 95 8.87 -2.51 -16.63
C SER A 95 7.50 -2.05 -16.12
N ASN A 96 6.93 -0.99 -16.70
CA ASN A 96 5.59 -0.52 -16.37
C ASN A 96 4.50 -1.55 -16.65
N SER A 97 4.47 -2.10 -17.87
CA SER A 97 3.46 -3.12 -18.23
C SER A 97 3.65 -4.42 -17.46
N LYS A 98 4.89 -4.81 -17.18
CA LYS A 98 5.21 -6.05 -16.47
C LYS A 98 4.93 -5.95 -14.97
N TYR A 99 5.27 -4.82 -14.33
CA TYR A 99 5.30 -4.70 -12.88
C TYR A 99 4.28 -3.74 -12.24
N PHE A 100 3.61 -2.89 -13.02
CA PHE A 100 2.72 -1.85 -12.45
C PHE A 100 1.34 -1.83 -13.10
N SER A 101 1.01 -2.88 -13.87
CA SER A 101 -0.31 -3.07 -14.47
C SER A 101 -1.06 -4.21 -13.79
N ARG A 102 -2.38 -4.06 -13.65
CA ARG A 102 -3.29 -5.09 -13.14
C ARG A 102 -3.16 -6.43 -13.86
N ASN A 103 -2.74 -6.38 -15.13
CA ASN A 103 -2.54 -7.56 -16.00
C ASN A 103 -1.06 -7.91 -16.22
N GLY A 104 -0.14 -7.31 -15.45
CA GLY A 104 1.29 -7.52 -15.61
C GLY A 104 1.70 -8.97 -15.34
N GLU A 105 2.54 -9.52 -16.22
CA GLU A 105 3.00 -10.92 -16.13
C GLU A 105 3.67 -11.25 -14.79
N ALA A 106 4.39 -10.29 -14.20
CA ALA A 106 5.06 -10.49 -12.91
C ALA A 106 4.09 -10.68 -11.73
N PHE A 107 2.79 -10.41 -11.94
CA PHE A 107 1.77 -10.40 -10.89
C PHE A 107 0.72 -11.48 -11.03
N GLN A 108 0.72 -12.25 -12.11
CA GLN A 108 -0.27 -13.31 -12.28
C GLN A 108 -0.27 -14.30 -11.10
N LYS A 109 0.90 -14.57 -10.51
CA LYS A 109 1.02 -15.43 -9.32
C LYS A 109 0.42 -14.85 -8.03
N TYR A 110 0.11 -13.55 -7.99
CA TYR A 110 -0.50 -12.85 -6.86
C TYR A 110 -1.97 -12.46 -7.10
N LYS A 111 -2.54 -12.85 -8.25
CA LYS A 111 -3.87 -12.45 -8.70
C LYS A 111 -4.94 -12.75 -7.64
N GLY A 112 -5.80 -11.77 -7.37
CA GLY A 112 -6.84 -11.87 -6.35
C GLY A 112 -6.36 -11.70 -4.91
N LYS A 113 -5.08 -11.33 -4.70
CA LYS A 113 -4.50 -11.04 -3.37
C LYS A 113 -3.71 -9.74 -3.37
N ILE A 114 -2.86 -9.53 -4.38
CA ILE A 114 -2.13 -8.30 -4.63
C ILE A 114 -2.47 -7.81 -6.04
N GLU A 115 -2.76 -6.53 -6.18
CA GLU A 115 -3.09 -5.89 -7.45
C GLU A 115 -2.33 -4.57 -7.59
N PRO A 116 -1.30 -4.50 -8.46
CA PRO A 116 -0.67 -3.24 -8.80
C PRO A 116 -1.63 -2.47 -9.70
N ILE A 117 -2.01 -1.28 -9.27
CA ILE A 117 -2.96 -0.46 -10.03
C ILE A 117 -2.26 0.60 -10.88
N GLY A 118 -0.99 0.88 -10.60
CA GLY A 118 -0.22 1.82 -11.38
C GLY A 118 1.09 2.22 -10.73
N ARG A 119 1.72 3.21 -11.34
CA ARG A 119 2.81 3.97 -10.76
C ARG A 119 2.51 5.46 -10.88
N MET A 120 3.17 6.25 -10.05
CA MET A 120 3.20 7.69 -10.20
C MET A 120 4.60 8.23 -9.94
N THR A 121 4.86 9.41 -10.49
CA THR A 121 6.14 10.10 -10.35
C THR A 121 5.84 11.48 -9.80
N ILE A 122 6.37 11.77 -8.60
CA ILE A 122 6.05 12.99 -7.87
C ILE A 122 7.34 13.64 -7.39
N ALA A 123 7.36 14.98 -7.37
CA ALA A 123 8.53 15.75 -6.95
C ALA A 123 8.92 15.48 -5.50
N ASP A 124 7.93 15.44 -4.61
CA ASP A 124 8.11 15.14 -3.19
C ASP A 124 7.15 14.02 -2.74
N PRO A 125 7.55 12.75 -2.85
CA PRO A 125 6.76 11.61 -2.38
C PRO A 125 6.46 11.62 -0.87
N MET A 126 7.12 12.50 -0.11
CA MET A 126 6.88 12.65 1.32
C MET A 126 5.75 13.62 1.64
N ASP A 127 5.44 14.56 0.74
CA ASP A 127 4.28 15.44 0.88
C ASP A 127 2.99 14.73 0.44
N VAL A 128 2.12 14.45 1.41
CA VAL A 128 0.82 13.80 1.15
C VAL A 128 -0.07 14.62 0.22
N ASN A 129 0.02 15.96 0.24
CA ASN A 129 -0.80 16.80 -0.63
C ASN A 129 -0.40 16.63 -2.11
N SER A 130 0.81 16.15 -2.37
CA SER A 130 1.29 15.84 -3.71
C SER A 130 0.75 14.50 -4.25
N LEU A 131 0.21 13.64 -3.38
CA LEU A 131 -0.40 12.35 -3.73
C LEU A 131 -1.85 12.53 -4.20
N GLN A 132 -2.03 13.16 -5.36
CA GLN A 132 -3.34 13.38 -5.98
C GLN A 132 -3.41 12.79 -7.40
N GLY A 133 -4.62 12.56 -7.91
CA GLY A 133 -4.88 12.15 -9.28
C GLY A 133 -5.70 10.87 -9.41
N SER A 134 -6.07 10.51 -10.65
CA SER A 134 -7.06 9.47 -10.94
C SER A 134 -6.77 8.10 -10.32
N LEU A 135 -5.51 7.70 -10.21
CA LEU A 135 -5.12 6.44 -9.56
C LEU A 135 -5.41 6.44 -8.05
N ILE A 136 -5.19 7.58 -7.39
CA ILE A 136 -5.46 7.77 -5.96
C ILE A 136 -6.98 7.83 -5.74
N ASP A 137 -7.69 8.56 -6.61
CA ASP A 137 -9.16 8.63 -6.58
C ASP A 137 -9.79 7.25 -6.75
N ASP A 138 -9.25 6.42 -7.65
CA ASP A 138 -9.70 5.05 -7.86
C ASP A 138 -9.47 4.16 -6.64
N LEU A 139 -8.38 4.34 -5.89
CA LEU A 139 -8.22 3.65 -4.60
C LEU A 139 -9.25 4.14 -3.58
N HIS A 140 -9.50 5.45 -3.49
CA HIS A 140 -10.47 6.00 -2.55
C HIS A 140 -11.90 5.49 -2.82
N LYS A 141 -12.26 5.21 -4.08
CA LYS A 141 -13.56 4.61 -4.43
C LYS A 141 -13.77 3.23 -3.81
N ASP A 142 -12.73 2.44 -3.57
CA ASP A 142 -12.87 1.14 -2.89
C ASP A 142 -13.23 1.29 -1.39
N HIS A 143 -13.07 2.51 -0.85
CA HIS A 143 -13.26 2.87 0.55
C HIS A 143 -14.51 3.71 0.82
N SER A 144 -15.11 4.30 -0.22
CA SER A 144 -16.48 4.83 -0.20
C SER A 144 -17.41 3.75 -0.76
N LEU A 145 -18.38 3.19 -0.03
CA LEU A 145 -19.71 3.79 -0.10
C LEU A 145 -20.73 3.34 0.97
N ASP A 146 -20.54 2.29 1.78
CA ASP A 146 -21.70 1.78 2.56
C ASP A 146 -21.52 1.60 4.08
N ASN A 147 -20.34 1.84 4.67
CA ASN A 147 -20.17 1.71 6.13
C ASN A 147 -19.13 2.68 6.69
N SER A 148 -19.55 3.64 7.53
CA SER A 148 -18.66 4.58 8.24
C SER A 148 -17.63 3.86 9.10
N PHE A 149 -17.99 2.72 9.68
CA PHE A 149 -17.12 1.88 10.53
C PHE A 149 -16.05 1.09 9.77
N ALA A 150 -16.12 1.05 8.44
CA ALA A 150 -15.15 0.36 7.58
C ALA A 150 -14.24 1.33 6.80
N LYS A 151 -14.36 2.64 7.03
CA LYS A 151 -13.54 3.66 6.35
C LYS A 151 -12.11 3.58 6.85
N VAL A 152 -11.20 3.31 5.94
CA VAL A 152 -9.76 3.32 6.17
C VAL A 152 -9.13 4.24 5.15
N GLY A 153 -8.28 5.15 5.61
CA GLY A 153 -7.43 5.94 4.73
C GLY A 153 -6.48 5.06 3.93
N LEU A 154 -5.93 5.58 2.84
CA LEU A 154 -4.85 4.91 2.13
C LEU A 154 -3.62 4.86 3.03
N VAL A 155 -2.81 3.82 2.90
CA VAL A 155 -1.59 3.69 3.73
C VAL A 155 -0.37 3.99 2.88
N LYS A 156 0.47 4.93 3.32
CA LYS A 156 1.78 5.18 2.71
C LYS A 156 2.85 4.40 3.48
N LEU A 157 3.56 3.51 2.79
CA LEU A 157 4.67 2.72 3.33
C LEU A 157 5.97 3.06 2.62
N SER A 158 7.06 3.22 3.36
CA SER A 158 8.40 3.28 2.79
C SER A 158 8.73 1.94 2.10
N PHE A 159 9.22 1.97 0.87
CA PHE A 159 9.55 0.73 0.14
C PHE A 159 10.67 -0.05 0.84
N ASP A 160 11.70 0.65 1.32
CA ASP A 160 12.86 0.04 1.98
C ASP A 160 12.52 -0.59 3.34
N GLU A 161 11.44 -0.14 4.00
CA GLU A 161 10.97 -0.78 5.24
C GLU A 161 10.24 -2.10 4.98
N VAL A 162 9.58 -2.24 3.83
CA VAL A 162 8.88 -3.49 3.44
C VAL A 162 9.88 -4.57 3.06
N VAL A 163 11.01 -4.17 2.47
CA VAL A 163 12.13 -5.06 2.13
C VAL A 163 13.34 -4.68 2.96
N PRO A 164 13.42 -5.12 4.23
CA PRO A 164 14.60 -4.89 5.03
C PRO A 164 15.83 -5.38 4.26
N ASN A 165 16.91 -4.62 4.32
CA ASN A 165 18.17 -5.04 3.73
C ASN A 165 18.52 -6.41 4.32
N GLU A 166 18.68 -7.39 3.45
CA GLU A 166 19.31 -8.65 3.84
C GLU A 166 20.76 -8.28 4.18
N GLU A 167 21.10 -8.31 5.47
CA GLU A 167 22.49 -8.34 5.94
C GLU A 167 23.20 -9.59 5.42
#